data_AF-A0A2A3LBX7-F1
#
_entry.id   AF-A0A2A3LBX7-F1
#
_cell.length_a   1.000
_cell.length_b   1.000
_cell.length_c   1.000
_cell.angle_alpha   90.00
_cell.angle_beta   90.00
_cell.angle_gamma   90.00
#
_symmetry.space_group_name_H-M   'P 1'
#
loop_
_entity.id
_entity.type
_entity.pdbx_description
1 polymer ?
#
loop_
_entity_poly.entity_id
_entity_poly.type
_entity_poly.pdbx_seq_one_letter_code
_entity_poly.pdbx_strand_id
1 'polypeptide(L)' 'MNPGPRTPVEVEPIARVLPMLSVPHLDREFDYLVSAEQSDDAQPGVRVRFHGRLVDGFLLERRHDTDH' A
#
# COMPACT_ATOMS: atom_id res chain seq x y z
N MET A 1 0.34 19.76 8.13
CA MET A 1 -0.19 19.81 6.75
C MET A 1 -1.12 18.62 6.61
N ASN A 2 -2.44 18.84 6.63
CA ASN A 2 -3.40 17.76 6.41
C ASN A 2 -3.29 17.40 4.92
N PRO A 3 -2.88 16.18 4.52
CA PRO A 3 -2.93 15.83 3.11
C PRO A 3 -4.38 15.94 2.69
N GLY A 4 -4.66 16.77 1.68
CA GLY A 4 -5.99 16.91 1.10
C GLY A 4 -6.53 15.55 0.63
N PRO A 5 -7.83 15.47 0.29
CA PRO A 5 -8.41 14.23 -0.20
C PRO A 5 -7.57 13.72 -1.38
N ARG A 6 -6.91 12.58 -1.17
CA ARG A 6 -6.04 11.96 -2.16
C ARG A 6 -6.92 11.34 -3.23
N THR A 7 -6.93 11.92 -4.42
CA THR A 7 -7.64 11.35 -5.58
C THR A 7 -7.01 9.99 -5.90
N PRO A 8 -7.81 8.90 -5.89
CA PRO A 8 -7.32 7.58 -6.30
C PRO A 8 -6.83 7.63 -7.75
N VAL A 9 -5.82 6.82 -8.06
CA VAL A 9 -5.45 6.58 -9.46
C VAL A 9 -6.52 5.73 -10.15
N GLU A 10 -6.81 6.00 -11.42
CA GLU A 10 -7.90 5.31 -12.15
C GLU A 10 -7.56 3.85 -12.49
N VAL A 11 -6.28 3.55 -12.72
CA VAL A 11 -5.81 2.22 -13.08
C VAL A 11 -5.23 1.53 -11.85
N GLU A 12 -5.76 0.35 -11.55
CA GLU A 12 -5.34 -0.50 -10.45
C GLU A 12 -5.20 0.25 -9.10
N PRO A 13 -6.19 1.01 -8.58
CA PRO A 13 -6.04 1.86 -7.40
C PRO A 13 -5.59 1.18 -6.11
N ILE A 14 -5.64 -0.15 -6.04
CA ILE A 14 -5.36 -0.91 -4.83
C ILE A 14 -3.93 -1.43 -4.86
N ALA A 15 -3.17 -1.20 -3.79
CA ALA A 15 -1.89 -1.85 -3.54
C ALA A 15 -2.04 -2.84 -2.39
N ARG A 16 -1.72 -4.09 -2.64
CA ARG A 16 -1.64 -5.12 -1.59
C ARG A 16 -0.25 -5.11 -0.98
N VAL A 17 -0.16 -4.98 0.33
CA VAL A 17 1.12 -4.79 1.03
C VAL A 17 1.28 -5.80 2.15
N LEU A 18 2.46 -6.41 2.23
CA LEU A 18 2.89 -7.26 3.34
C LEU A 18 3.75 -6.46 4.32
N PRO A 19 3.30 -6.21 5.56
CA PRO A 19 4.09 -5.50 6.56
C PRO A 19 5.20 -6.38 7.14
N MET A 20 6.41 -5.83 7.27
CA MET A 20 7.55 -6.47 7.91
C MET A 20 7.41 -6.39 9.45
N LEU A 21 6.59 -7.25 10.01
CA LEU A 21 6.39 -7.31 11.46
C LEU A 21 7.55 -8.08 12.13
N SER A 22 7.95 -7.65 13.33
CA SER A 22 8.93 -8.39 14.16
C SER A 22 8.44 -9.77 14.58
N VAL A 23 7.15 -10.07 14.36
CA VAL A 23 6.50 -11.31 14.70
C VAL A 23 5.99 -11.94 13.39
N PRO A 24 6.77 -12.86 12.76
CA PRO A 24 6.51 -13.34 11.41
C PRO A 24 5.16 -14.04 11.22
N HIS A 25 4.64 -14.66 12.29
CA HIS A 25 3.37 -15.39 12.24
C HIS A 25 2.12 -14.48 12.21
N LEU A 26 2.31 -13.16 12.15
CA LEU A 26 1.24 -12.18 11.92
C LEU A 26 1.28 -11.58 10.50
N ASP A 27 1.91 -12.27 9.54
CA ASP A 27 1.89 -11.90 8.12
C ASP A 27 0.46 -11.90 7.60
N ARG A 28 -0.11 -10.70 7.54
CA ARG A 28 -1.39 -10.44 6.88
C ARG A 28 -1.16 -9.37 5.83
N GLU A 29 -1.70 -9.63 4.66
CA GLU A 29 -1.74 -8.67 3.57
C GLU A 29 -2.78 -7.60 3.88
N PHE A 30 -2.48 -6.37 3.49
CA PHE A 30 -3.37 -5.24 3.66
C PHE A 30 -3.49 -4.48 2.36
N ASP A 31 -4.72 -4.13 1.99
CA ASP A 31 -5.02 -3.36 0.81
C ASP A 31 -5.02 -1.86 1.13
N TYR A 32 -4.32 -1.08 0.31
CA TYR A 32 -4.20 0.36 0.45
C TYR A 32 -4.58 1.06 -0.86
N LEU A 33 -5.28 2.18 -0.71
CA LEU A 33 -5.58 3.04 -1.84
C LEU A 33 -4.35 3.86 -2.22
N VAL A 34 -3.98 3.77 -3.49
CA VAL A 34 -2.88 4.53 -4.09
C VAL A 34 -3.45 5.76 -4.77
N SER A 35 -2.84 6.91 -4.47
CA SER A 35 -3.19 8.15 -5.16
C SER A 35 -2.50 8.26 -6.51
N ALA A 36 -3.02 9.11 -7.40
CA ALA A 36 -2.38 9.39 -8.69
C ALA A 36 -0.88 9.77 -8.52
N GLU A 37 -0.56 10.59 -7.52
CA GLU A 37 0.82 11.01 -7.20
C GLU A 37 1.74 9.86 -6.76
N GLN A 38 1.19 8.75 -6.27
CA GLN A 38 1.95 7.60 -5.78
C GLN A 38 2.05 6.48 -6.82
N SER A 39 1.29 6.55 -7.92
CA SER A 39 1.11 5.43 -8.84
C SER A 39 2.41 4.97 -9.49
N ASP A 40 3.25 5.92 -9.92
CA ASP A 40 4.51 5.59 -10.60
C ASP A 40 5.50 4.91 -9.65
N ASP A 41 5.51 5.31 -8.38
CA ASP A 41 6.37 4.74 -7.34
C ASP A 41 5.83 3.43 -6.74
N ALA A 42 4.50 3.23 -6.76
CA ALA A 42 3.81 2.09 -6.18
C ALA A 42 3.89 0.85 -7.08
N GLN A 43 5.09 0.35 -7.32
CA GLN A 43 5.34 -0.86 -8.10
C GLN A 43 5.55 -2.11 -7.23
N PRO A 44 5.19 -3.31 -7.69
CA PRO A 44 5.48 -4.56 -6.98
C PRO A 44 6.98 -4.69 -6.62
N GLY A 45 7.25 -5.14 -5.40
CA GLY A 45 8.60 -5.33 -4.86
C GLY A 45 9.21 -4.08 -4.19
N VAL A 46 8.55 -2.92 -4.25
CA VAL A 46 9.04 -1.73 -3.56
C VAL A 46 8.74 -1.79 -2.06
N ARG A 47 9.65 -1.23 -1.25
CA ARG A 47 9.46 -1.07 0.19
C ARG A 47 8.68 0.21 0.46
N VAL A 48 7.59 0.08 1.21
CA VAL A 48 6.70 1.19 1.59
C VAL A 48 6.73 1.42 3.10
N ARG A 49 6.36 2.62 3.54
CA ARG A 49 6.31 2.97 4.96
C ARG A 49 4.91 3.40 5.38
N PHE A 50 4.42 2.80 6.46
CA PHE A 50 3.10 3.13 7.01
C PHE A 50 3.15 4.33 7.96
N HIS A 51 2.35 5.37 7.67
CA HIS A 51 2.11 6.46 8.60
C HIS A 51 1.22 5.96 9.76
N GLY A 52 1.76 6.02 10.98
CA GLY A 52 1.04 5.66 12.22
C GLY A 52 1.71 4.55 13.05
N ARG A 53 2.56 3.70 12.45
CA ARG A 53 3.25 2.62 13.19
C ARG A 53 4.75 2.43 12.88
N LEU A 54 5.34 3.23 11.98
CA LEU A 54 6.76 3.12 11.59
C LEU A 54 7.18 1.69 11.20
N VAL A 55 6.24 0.91 10.65
CA VAL A 55 6.54 -0.42 10.10
C VAL A 55 6.79 -0.24 8.61
N ASP A 56 7.81 -0.93 8.10
CA ASP A 56 8.03 -1.07 6.67
C ASP A 56 7.20 -2.22 6.13
N GLY A 57 6.85 -2.18 4.84
CA GLY A 57 6.19 -3.29 4.16
C GLY A 57 6.66 -3.41 2.72
N PHE A 58 6.28 -4.50 2.07
CA PHE A 58 6.52 -4.71 0.64
C PHE A 58 5.22 -4.68 -0.12
N LEU A 59 5.18 -3.89 -1.20
CA LEU A 59 4.06 -3.94 -2.15
C LEU A 59 4.15 -5.25 -2.93
N LEU A 60 3.12 -6.07 -2.84
CA LEU A 60 3.05 -7.38 -3.51
C LEU A 60 2.48 -7.25 -4.92
N GLU A 61 1.37 -6.51 -5.07
CA GLU A 61 0.68 -6.33 -6.34
C GLU A 61 -0.16 -5.04 -6.39
N ARG A 62 -0.47 -4.61 -7.62
CA ARG A 62 -1.42 -3.53 -7.94
C ARG A 62 -2.67 -4.17 -8.54
N ARG A 63 -3.85 -3.72 -8.10
CA ARG A 63 -5.14 -4.34 -8.47
C ARG A 63 -6.25 -3.29 -8.62
N HIS A 64 -7.25 -3.62 -9.42
CA HIS A 64 -8.43 -2.76 -9.58
C HIS A 64 -9.35 -2.76 -8.35
N ASP A 65 -9.45 -3.90 -7.67
CA ASP A 65 -10.38 -4.11 -6.57
C ASP A 65 -9.69 -4.87 -5.43
N THR A 66 -10.23 -4.67 -4.23
CA THR A 66 -9.90 -5.47 -3.04
C THR A 66 -10.63 -6.81 -3.11
N ASP A 67 -10.05 -7.88 -2.56
CA ASP A 67 -10.81 -9.12 -2.35
C ASP A 67 -11.79 -8.90 -1.20
N HIS A 68 -13.04 -8.57 -1.53
CA HIS A 68 -14.15 -8.55 -0.58
C HIS A 68 -15.47 -9.00 -1.21
#